data_AF-A0A536CXJ3-F1
#
_entry.id   AF-A0A536CXJ3-F1
#
_cell.length_a   1.000
_cell.length_b   1.000
_cell.length_c   1.000
_cell.angle_alpha   90.00
_cell.angle_beta   90.00
_cell.angle_gamma   90.00
#
_symmetry.space_group_name_H-M   'P 1'
#
loop_
_entity.id
_entity.type
_entity.pdbx_description
1 polymer ?
#
loop_
_entity_poly.entity_id
_entity_poly.type
_entity_poly.pdbx_seq_one_letter_code
_entity_poly.pdbx_strand_id
1 'polypeptide(L)'
;MKRIALVFVLATVFAAAPLSSVPVAAAAETQVSAAAAGVFPDGATFGGIPLQGSTFGIGVVVYPDGTATGDFEIVLAGTSAVGQPQDITLVGKVTAGTANPDGSVSFSGTAALDMGDGSLPVSVPFAAVVTTGGLQLTIGTTVLPTQTLGAGDIFIG
;
A
#
# COMPACT_ATOMS: atom_id res chain seq x y z
N MET A 1 -41.34 37.28 71.37
CA MET A 1 -40.81 35.96 70.97
C MET A 1 -41.68 35.39 69.86
N LYS A 2 -41.13 35.26 68.65
CA LYS A 2 -41.50 34.29 67.60
C LYS A 2 -40.62 34.61 66.38
N ARG A 3 -39.54 33.84 66.23
CA ARG A 3 -38.57 33.91 65.13
C ARG A 3 -39.20 33.20 63.93
N ILE A 4 -39.42 33.91 62.83
CA ILE A 4 -39.81 33.29 61.55
C ILE A 4 -38.59 33.40 60.64
N ALA A 5 -37.94 32.26 60.45
CA ALA A 5 -36.76 32.12 59.60
C ALA A 5 -37.18 32.14 58.14
N LEU A 6 -36.67 33.12 57.39
CA LEU A 6 -36.84 33.20 55.94
C LEU A 6 -35.75 32.33 55.29
N VAL A 7 -36.15 31.17 54.78
CA VAL A 7 -35.26 30.22 54.10
C VAL A 7 -34.99 30.72 52.68
N PHE A 8 -33.71 30.99 52.39
CA PHE A 8 -33.21 31.27 51.04
C PHE A 8 -33.32 30.02 50.17
N VAL A 9 -34.13 30.08 49.10
CA VAL A 9 -34.10 29.09 48.03
C VAL A 9 -33.28 29.67 46.88
N LEU A 10 -32.00 29.30 46.84
CA LEU A 10 -31.10 29.61 45.73
C LEU A 10 -31.32 28.55 44.64
N ALA A 11 -32.08 28.89 43.60
CA ALA A 11 -32.28 28.03 42.44
C ALA A 11 -31.02 28.06 41.57
N THR A 12 -30.16 27.05 41.69
CA THR A 12 -29.04 26.81 40.76
C THR A 12 -29.58 26.26 39.44
N VAL A 13 -29.60 27.09 38.41
CA VAL A 13 -29.87 26.68 37.03
C VAL A 13 -28.64 25.96 36.50
N PHE A 14 -28.74 24.64 36.29
CA PHE A 14 -27.73 23.86 35.57
C PHE A 14 -27.94 24.09 34.07
N ALA A 15 -27.10 24.91 33.44
CA ALA A 15 -27.09 25.06 31.99
C ALA A 15 -26.47 23.80 31.38
N ALA A 16 -27.29 22.96 30.75
CA ALA A 16 -26.81 21.81 29.98
C ALA A 16 -26.09 22.33 28.72
N ALA A 17 -24.77 22.20 28.66
CA ALA A 17 -24.02 22.43 27.44
C ALA A 17 -24.37 21.35 26.40
N PRO A 18 -24.69 21.71 25.14
CA PRO A 18 -24.91 20.72 24.12
C PRO A 18 -23.59 19.99 23.82
N LEU A 19 -23.57 18.67 24.00
CA LEU A 19 -22.51 17.82 23.48
C LEU A 19 -22.59 17.86 21.96
N SER A 20 -21.75 18.67 21.33
CA SER A 20 -21.59 18.67 19.87
C SER A 20 -20.88 17.38 19.47
N SER A 21 -21.62 16.40 18.94
CA SER A 21 -21.03 15.26 18.26
C SER A 21 -20.34 15.77 17.00
N VAL A 22 -19.02 15.89 17.02
CA VAL A 22 -18.24 16.09 15.79
C VAL A 22 -18.39 14.80 14.98
N PRO A 23 -18.89 14.83 13.74
CA PRO A 23 -18.88 13.64 12.90
C PRO A 23 -17.42 13.24 12.69
N VAL A 24 -17.03 12.08 13.19
CA VAL A 24 -15.79 11.44 12.75
C VAL A 24 -16.05 11.04 11.30
N ALA A 25 -15.36 11.68 10.36
CA ALA A 25 -15.36 11.21 8.98
C ALA A 25 -14.91 9.75 9.02
N ALA A 26 -15.76 8.84 8.51
CA ALA A 26 -15.34 7.46 8.33
C ALA A 26 -14.09 7.49 7.46
N ALA A 27 -12.99 6.92 7.95
CA ALA A 27 -11.82 6.75 7.12
C ALA A 27 -12.25 5.92 5.89
N ALA A 28 -12.02 6.46 4.70
CA ALA A 28 -12.41 5.80 3.47
C ALA A 28 -11.40 4.70 3.14
N GLU A 29 -11.88 3.62 2.51
CA GLU A 29 -10.99 2.70 1.82
C GLU A 29 -10.24 3.42 0.70
N THR A 30 -9.06 2.93 0.35
CA THR A 30 -8.26 3.45 -0.77
C THR A 30 -8.07 2.34 -1.79
N GLN A 31 -8.44 2.60 -3.04
CA GLN A 31 -8.26 1.68 -4.13
C GLN A 31 -6.97 1.99 -4.89
N VAL A 32 -6.23 0.95 -5.26
CA VAL A 32 -5.08 1.04 -6.14
C VAL A 32 -5.33 0.14 -7.33
N SER A 33 -5.34 0.74 -8.52
CA SER A 33 -5.50 0.01 -9.78
C SER A 33 -4.40 0.39 -10.74
N ALA A 34 -3.78 -0.58 -11.40
CA ALA A 34 -2.76 -0.30 -12.41
C ALA A 34 -2.71 -1.38 -13.50
N ALA A 35 -2.39 -0.94 -14.71
CA ALA A 35 -1.91 -1.76 -15.81
C ALA A 35 -0.82 -0.95 -16.50
N ALA A 36 0.43 -1.21 -16.13
CA ALA A 36 1.53 -0.29 -16.40
C ALA A 36 2.87 -1.00 -16.62
N ALA A 37 3.83 -0.24 -17.14
CA ALA A 37 5.22 -0.65 -17.26
C ALA A 37 6.12 0.34 -16.50
N GLY A 38 7.13 -0.20 -15.82
CA GLY A 38 8.12 0.56 -15.05
C GLY A 38 9.50 0.49 -15.68
N VAL A 39 10.30 1.53 -15.47
CA VAL A 39 11.70 1.60 -15.87
C VAL A 39 12.56 1.67 -14.62
N PHE A 40 13.53 0.76 -14.49
CA PHE A 40 14.49 0.80 -13.39
C PHE A 40 15.64 1.77 -13.71
N PRO A 41 16.25 2.40 -12.69
CA PRO A 41 17.52 3.08 -12.88
C PRO A 41 18.63 2.08 -13.20
N ASP A 42 19.69 2.57 -13.85
CA ASP A 42 20.88 1.79 -14.15
C ASP A 42 21.45 1.10 -12.91
N GLY A 43 21.88 -0.15 -13.06
CA GLY A 43 22.45 -0.95 -11.98
C GLY A 43 21.43 -1.64 -11.07
N ALA A 44 20.13 -1.52 -11.35
CA ALA A 44 19.13 -2.35 -10.68
C ALA A 44 19.39 -3.84 -10.95
N THR A 45 19.36 -4.64 -9.88
CA THR A 45 19.55 -6.10 -9.97
C THR A 45 18.63 -6.82 -9.00
N PHE A 46 18.26 -8.06 -9.34
CA PHE A 46 17.59 -8.97 -8.43
C PHE A 46 18.15 -10.38 -8.59
N GLY A 47 18.59 -11.02 -7.51
CA GLY A 47 19.22 -12.35 -7.58
C GLY A 47 20.46 -12.41 -8.48
N GLY A 48 21.14 -11.28 -8.70
CA GLY A 48 22.27 -11.17 -9.64
C GLY A 48 21.88 -10.94 -11.10
N ILE A 49 20.59 -10.86 -11.42
CA ILE A 49 20.07 -10.55 -12.75
C ILE A 49 19.90 -9.03 -12.88
N PRO A 50 20.59 -8.36 -13.82
CA PRO A 50 20.32 -6.96 -14.16
C PRO A 50 18.90 -6.76 -14.67
N LEU A 51 18.23 -5.73 -14.17
CA LEU A 51 16.85 -5.40 -14.51
C LEU A 51 16.78 -4.14 -15.38
N GLN A 52 16.02 -4.21 -16.47
CA GLN A 52 15.83 -3.10 -17.39
C GLN A 52 14.49 -2.38 -17.17
N GLY A 53 13.47 -3.12 -16.75
CA GLY A 53 12.14 -2.60 -16.50
C GLY A 53 11.20 -3.67 -15.98
N SER A 54 9.92 -3.35 -15.94
CA SER A 54 8.88 -4.30 -15.58
C SER A 54 7.56 -4.01 -16.27
N THR A 55 6.67 -5.00 -16.28
CA THR A 55 5.24 -4.82 -16.50
C THR A 55 4.49 -5.29 -15.27
N PHE A 56 3.46 -4.57 -14.85
CA PHE A 56 2.73 -4.89 -13.63
C PHE A 56 1.24 -4.56 -13.70
N GLY A 57 0.49 -5.34 -12.94
CA GLY A 57 -0.92 -5.17 -12.66
C GLY A 57 -1.16 -5.03 -11.16
N ILE A 58 -2.04 -4.09 -10.78
CA ILE A 58 -2.46 -3.90 -9.39
C ILE A 58 -3.98 -3.84 -9.36
N GLY A 59 -4.59 -4.60 -8.46
CA GLY A 59 -6.01 -4.46 -8.11
C GLY A 59 -6.16 -4.67 -6.61
N VAL A 60 -6.06 -3.59 -5.83
CA VAL A 60 -5.96 -3.63 -4.36
C VAL A 60 -6.93 -2.64 -3.72
N VAL A 61 -7.55 -3.05 -2.63
CA VAL A 61 -8.32 -2.18 -1.72
C VAL A 61 -7.65 -2.21 -0.35
N VAL A 62 -7.29 -1.04 0.16
CA VAL A 62 -6.72 -0.84 1.49
C VAL A 62 -7.80 -0.28 2.42
N TYR A 63 -7.98 -0.94 3.56
CA TYR A 63 -8.96 -0.54 4.57
C TYR A 63 -8.31 0.29 5.69
N PRO A 64 -9.08 1.15 6.38
CA PRO A 64 -8.57 1.98 7.46
C PRO A 64 -7.96 1.25 8.66
N ASP A 65 -8.30 -0.02 8.84
CA ASP A 65 -7.77 -0.86 9.91
C ASP A 65 -6.40 -1.48 9.57
N GLY A 66 -5.85 -1.16 8.40
CA GLY A 66 -4.57 -1.66 7.91
C GLY A 66 -4.67 -3.00 7.18
N THR A 67 -5.84 -3.63 7.13
CA THR A 67 -6.07 -4.79 6.27
C THR A 67 -6.16 -4.35 4.82
N ALA A 68 -5.86 -5.26 3.90
CA ALA A 68 -6.05 -5.02 2.48
C ALA A 68 -6.45 -6.32 1.78
N THR A 69 -7.12 -6.19 0.64
CA THR A 69 -7.43 -7.32 -0.23
C THR A 69 -7.10 -6.96 -1.67
N GLY A 70 -6.71 -7.96 -2.44
CA GLY A 70 -6.41 -7.76 -3.85
C GLY A 70 -5.31 -8.66 -4.35
N ASP A 71 -4.90 -8.38 -5.57
CA ASP A 71 -3.86 -9.09 -6.29
C ASP A 71 -2.83 -8.10 -6.83
N PHE A 72 -1.58 -8.52 -6.80
CA PHE A 72 -0.45 -7.80 -7.36
C PHE A 72 0.35 -8.75 -8.23
N GLU A 73 0.60 -8.35 -9.47
CA GLU A 73 1.43 -9.11 -10.40
C GLU A 73 2.47 -8.20 -11.02
N ILE A 74 3.70 -8.69 -11.12
CA ILE A 74 4.79 -8.00 -11.78
C ILE A 74 5.72 -9.00 -12.47
N VAL A 75 6.10 -8.67 -13.70
CA VAL A 75 7.16 -9.33 -14.45
C VAL A 75 8.34 -8.36 -14.53
N LEU A 76 9.47 -8.75 -13.96
CA LEU A 76 10.73 -8.01 -14.04
C LEU A 76 11.49 -8.51 -15.27
N ALA A 77 11.73 -7.61 -16.22
CA ALA A 77 12.47 -7.90 -17.43
C ALA A 77 13.97 -7.80 -17.14
N GLY A 78 14.66 -8.94 -17.14
CA GLY A 78 16.07 -9.05 -16.86
C GLY A 78 16.89 -9.70 -17.99
N THR A 79 18.20 -9.74 -17.78
CA THR A 79 19.14 -10.46 -18.67
C THR A 79 19.93 -11.47 -17.87
N SER A 80 19.83 -12.74 -18.24
CA SER A 80 20.56 -13.86 -17.61
C SER A 80 22.07 -13.71 -17.72
N ALA A 81 22.81 -14.49 -16.92
CA ALA A 81 24.28 -14.52 -16.95
C ALA A 81 24.87 -14.93 -18.32
N VAL A 82 24.08 -15.60 -19.17
CA VAL A 82 24.46 -15.99 -20.55
C VAL A 82 23.97 -15.00 -21.61
N GLY A 83 23.46 -13.83 -21.19
CA GLY A 83 23.02 -12.76 -22.10
C GLY A 83 21.67 -12.98 -22.75
N GLN A 84 20.88 -13.95 -22.29
CA GLN A 84 19.52 -14.18 -22.78
C GLN A 84 18.49 -13.41 -21.95
N PRO A 85 17.39 -12.92 -22.57
CA PRO A 85 16.26 -12.38 -21.83
C PRO A 85 15.74 -13.35 -20.77
N GLN A 86 15.42 -12.84 -19.59
CA GLN A 86 14.92 -13.62 -18.47
C GLN A 86 13.83 -12.83 -17.76
N ASP A 87 12.63 -13.40 -17.72
CA ASP A 87 11.48 -12.82 -17.03
C ASP A 87 11.37 -13.41 -15.63
N ILE A 88 11.48 -12.56 -14.61
CA ILE A 88 11.26 -12.93 -13.21
C ILE A 88 9.84 -12.52 -12.86
N THR A 89 8.99 -13.48 -12.51
CA THR A 89 7.56 -13.23 -12.26
C THR A 89 7.25 -13.30 -10.77
N LEU A 90 6.47 -12.34 -10.28
CA LEU A 90 5.95 -12.33 -8.92
C LEU A 90 4.42 -12.16 -8.97
N VAL A 91 3.70 -13.16 -8.48
CA VAL A 91 2.22 -13.13 -8.38
C VAL A 91 1.83 -13.23 -6.92
N GLY A 92 1.25 -12.16 -6.39
CA GLY A 92 1.03 -11.94 -4.97
C GLY A 92 -0.41 -11.70 -4.58
N LYS A 93 -0.80 -12.27 -3.43
CA LYS A 93 -2.03 -11.90 -2.74
C LYS A 93 -1.73 -10.82 -1.70
N VAL A 94 -2.46 -9.72 -1.76
CA VAL A 94 -2.34 -8.63 -0.79
C VAL A 94 -3.22 -8.91 0.42
N THR A 95 -2.67 -8.70 1.62
CA THR A 95 -3.35 -8.94 2.90
C THR A 95 -3.29 -7.75 3.87
N ALA A 96 -2.33 -6.83 3.67
CA ALA A 96 -2.17 -5.65 4.51
C ALA A 96 -1.78 -4.43 3.66
N GLY A 97 -2.16 -3.24 4.11
CA GLY A 97 -1.81 -2.01 3.42
C GLY A 97 -2.04 -0.75 4.26
N THR A 98 -1.56 0.37 3.75
CA THR A 98 -1.68 1.69 4.38
C THR A 98 -1.70 2.76 3.30
N ALA A 99 -2.70 3.64 3.35
CA ALA A 99 -2.69 4.89 2.59
C ALA A 99 -1.86 5.92 3.36
N ASN A 100 -0.82 6.45 2.72
CA ASN A 100 0.15 7.32 3.38
C ASN A 100 -0.24 8.80 3.23
N PRO A 101 0.17 9.67 4.17
CA PRO A 101 -0.14 11.11 4.10
C PRO A 101 0.43 11.84 2.87
N ASP A 102 1.43 11.28 2.20
CA ASP A 102 2.04 11.82 0.98
C ASP A 102 1.29 11.43 -0.31
N GLY A 103 0.17 10.69 -0.19
CA GLY A 103 -0.63 10.21 -1.31
C GLY A 103 -0.12 8.91 -1.92
N SER A 104 0.96 8.33 -1.39
CA SER A 104 1.38 6.98 -1.76
C SER A 104 0.54 5.92 -1.06
N VAL A 105 0.56 4.69 -1.57
CA VAL A 105 -0.03 3.52 -0.90
C VAL A 105 1.03 2.47 -0.72
N SER A 106 1.15 1.95 0.51
CA SER A 106 1.96 0.78 0.81
C SER A 106 1.06 -0.44 0.94
N PHE A 107 1.44 -1.57 0.34
CA PHE A 107 0.75 -2.84 0.56
C PHE A 107 1.73 -4.01 0.58
N SER A 108 1.30 -5.12 1.17
CA SER A 108 2.14 -6.30 1.36
C SER A 108 1.32 -7.59 1.40
N GLY A 109 2.02 -8.70 1.25
CA GLY A 109 1.44 -10.02 1.39
C GLY A 109 2.44 -11.11 1.05
N THR A 110 1.94 -12.20 0.51
CA THR A 110 2.74 -13.35 0.07
C THR A 110 2.56 -13.57 -1.41
N ALA A 111 3.65 -13.91 -2.09
CA ALA A 111 3.69 -14.13 -3.52
C ALA A 111 4.43 -15.40 -3.92
N ALA A 112 4.03 -15.97 -5.05
CA ALA A 112 4.82 -16.95 -5.78
C ALA A 112 5.83 -16.20 -6.64
N LEU A 113 7.12 -16.45 -6.39
CA LEU A 113 8.24 -15.92 -7.14
C LEU A 113 8.79 -17.00 -8.06
N ASP A 114 8.73 -16.77 -9.36
CA ASP A 114 9.40 -17.56 -10.38
C ASP A 114 10.61 -16.78 -10.91
N MET A 115 11.80 -17.38 -10.82
CA MET A 115 13.03 -16.76 -11.30
C MET A 115 13.17 -16.86 -12.83
N GLY A 116 12.33 -17.62 -13.53
CA GLY A 116 12.43 -17.81 -14.98
C GLY A 116 13.65 -18.63 -15.41
N ASP A 117 14.28 -19.35 -14.48
CA ASP A 117 15.47 -20.19 -14.69
C ASP A 117 15.14 -21.69 -14.84
N GLY A 118 13.84 -22.02 -14.85
CA GLY A 118 13.33 -23.38 -14.92
C GLY A 118 13.16 -24.07 -13.55
N SER A 119 13.51 -23.40 -12.46
CA SER A 119 13.14 -23.84 -11.11
C SER A 119 11.64 -23.66 -10.84
N LEU A 120 11.12 -24.35 -9.81
CA LEU A 120 9.73 -24.16 -9.40
C LEU A 120 9.57 -22.83 -8.66
N PRO A 121 8.42 -22.14 -8.81
CA PRO A 121 8.15 -20.93 -8.05
C PRO A 121 8.21 -21.16 -6.54
N VAL A 122 8.77 -20.18 -5.82
CA VAL A 122 8.92 -20.21 -4.36
C VAL A 122 8.02 -19.18 -3.69
N SER A 123 7.50 -19.52 -2.50
CA SER A 123 6.67 -18.57 -1.73
C SER A 123 7.56 -17.60 -0.96
N VAL A 124 7.34 -16.30 -1.16
CA VAL A 124 8.10 -15.22 -0.52
C VAL A 124 7.16 -14.11 -0.03
N PRO A 125 7.48 -13.42 1.07
CA PRO A 125 6.79 -12.18 1.40
C PRO A 125 7.18 -11.09 0.40
N PHE A 126 6.27 -10.15 0.14
CA PHE A 126 6.56 -8.96 -0.64
C PHE A 126 5.95 -7.72 0.00
N ALA A 127 6.51 -6.57 -0.33
CA ALA A 127 5.92 -5.26 -0.02
C ALA A 127 6.12 -4.31 -1.19
N ALA A 128 5.14 -3.45 -1.44
CA ALA A 128 5.15 -2.45 -2.50
C ALA A 128 4.83 -1.08 -1.91
N VAL A 129 5.52 -0.05 -2.38
CA VAL A 129 5.16 1.35 -2.19
C VAL A 129 4.84 1.93 -3.55
N VAL A 130 3.59 2.35 -3.74
CA VAL A 130 3.04 2.81 -5.01
C VAL A 130 2.78 4.30 -4.94
N THR A 131 3.17 5.00 -5.99
CA THR A 131 2.72 6.36 -6.29
C THR A 131 2.11 6.37 -7.68
N THR A 132 1.43 7.45 -8.07
CA THR A 132 1.00 7.62 -9.47
C THR A 132 2.16 7.71 -10.46
N GLY A 133 3.39 7.97 -9.99
CA GLY A 133 4.59 8.08 -10.81
C GLY A 133 5.47 6.82 -10.86
N GLY A 134 5.14 5.75 -10.13
CA GLY A 134 5.98 4.56 -10.07
C GLY A 134 5.79 3.68 -8.84
N LEU A 135 6.70 2.73 -8.66
CA LEU A 135 6.64 1.68 -7.66
C LEU A 135 8.03 1.42 -7.07
N GLN A 136 8.12 1.22 -5.76
CA GLN A 136 9.23 0.51 -5.14
C GLN A 136 8.75 -0.86 -4.67
N LEU A 137 9.48 -1.91 -5.04
CA LEU A 137 9.15 -3.29 -4.69
C LEU A 137 10.21 -3.88 -3.77
N THR A 138 9.76 -4.60 -2.74
CA THR A 138 10.58 -5.45 -1.89
C THR A 138 10.15 -6.90 -2.07
N ILE A 139 11.09 -7.80 -2.37
CA ILE A 139 10.86 -9.24 -2.51
C ILE A 139 11.70 -9.95 -1.45
N GLY A 140 11.06 -10.66 -0.53
CA GLY A 140 11.73 -11.22 0.64
C GLY A 140 12.32 -10.11 1.51
N THR A 141 13.65 -10.00 1.49
CA THR A 141 14.41 -8.95 2.19
C THR A 141 15.10 -7.98 1.24
N THR A 142 14.96 -8.18 -0.07
CA THR A 142 15.63 -7.38 -1.09
C THR A 142 14.73 -6.24 -1.54
N VAL A 143 15.14 -5.01 -1.26
CA VAL A 143 14.48 -3.80 -1.75
C VAL A 143 15.06 -3.46 -3.12
N LEU A 144 14.22 -3.42 -4.14
CA LEU A 144 14.61 -2.98 -5.48
C LEU A 144 14.67 -1.44 -5.54
N PRO A 145 15.52 -0.87 -6.41
CA PRO A 145 15.44 0.55 -6.73
C PRO A 145 14.02 0.92 -7.19
N THR A 146 13.57 2.11 -6.85
CA THR A 146 12.27 2.61 -7.31
C THR A 146 12.26 2.70 -8.82
N GLN A 147 11.27 2.06 -9.44
CA GLN A 147 11.01 2.20 -10.87
C GLN A 147 10.03 3.33 -11.13
N THR A 148 10.31 4.11 -12.17
CA THR A 148 9.42 5.18 -12.64
C THR A 148 8.44 4.64 -13.69
N LEU A 149 7.23 5.18 -13.73
CA LEU A 149 6.24 4.86 -14.74
C LEU A 149 6.77 5.19 -16.14
N GLY A 150 6.88 4.16 -16.99
CA GLY A 150 7.30 4.30 -18.39
C GLY A 150 6.13 4.25 -19.38
N ALA A 151 5.08 3.49 -19.07
CA ALA A 151 3.86 3.40 -19.88
C ALA A 151 2.66 2.91 -19.04
N GLY A 152 1.44 3.15 -19.54
CA GLY A 152 0.21 2.83 -18.81
C GLY A 152 -0.08 3.84 -17.70
N ASP A 153 -0.93 3.46 -16.74
CA ASP A 153 -1.37 4.34 -15.66
C ASP A 153 -1.47 3.60 -14.31
N ILE A 154 -1.34 4.38 -13.24
CA ILE A 154 -1.55 3.96 -11.85
C ILE A 154 -2.59 4.90 -11.24
N PHE A 155 -3.72 4.34 -10.80
CA PHE A 155 -4.76 5.03 -10.06
C PHE A 155 -4.64 4.77 -8.56
N ILE A 156 -4.79 5.82 -7.76
CA ILE A 156 -4.91 5.79 -6.31
C ILE A 156 -6.09 6.70 -5.93
N GLY A 157 -7.11 6.18 -5.24
CA GLY A 157 -8.23 6.98 -4.75
C GLY A 157 -9.43 6.19 -4.28
#